data_AF-A0A1V5IH87-F1
#
_entry.id   AF-A0A1V5IH87-F1
#
_cell.length_a   1.000
_cell.length_b   1.000
_cell.length_c   1.000
_cell.angle_alpha   90.00
_cell.angle_beta   90.00
_cell.angle_gamma   90.00
#
_symmetry.space_group_name_H-M   'P 1'
#
loop_
_entity.id
_entity.type
_entity.pdbx_description
1 polymer ?
#
loop_
_entity_poly.entity_id
_entity_poly.type
_entity_poly.pdbx_seq_one_letter_code
_entity_poly.pdbx_strand_id
1 'polypeptide(L)'
;MTEPIFLTKAELLAGKNTTVDIALPSRAGAFVKIRPLTAEEVNRVNVRKLKGIKQEIGTRSRISVDMVDTNENEFAGKVLMVTLAMVGEPWTESDVKSLPGGDFAAIVKGIETASGLTKQKQADIEAFRKE
;
A
#
# COMPACT_ATOMS: atom_id res chain seq x y z
N MET A 1 7.05 0.94 31.37
CA MET A 1 5.72 1.58 31.23
C MET A 1 5.92 2.84 30.42
N THR A 2 5.36 2.90 29.21
CA THR A 2 5.43 4.07 28.34
C THR A 2 4.31 5.04 28.74
N GLU A 3 4.68 6.31 28.96
CA GLU A 3 3.71 7.37 29.27
C GLU A 3 2.69 7.58 28.14
N PRO A 4 1.43 7.92 28.45
CA PRO A 4 0.44 8.20 27.42
C PRO A 4 0.75 9.51 26.69
N ILE A 5 0.81 9.45 25.36
CA ILE A 5 0.99 10.61 24.48
C ILE A 5 -0.38 11.19 24.15
N PHE A 6 -0.57 12.48 24.45
CA PHE A 6 -1.78 13.23 24.09
C PHE A 6 -1.57 13.97 22.77
N LEU A 7 -2.35 13.60 21.75
CA LEU A 7 -2.32 14.27 20.44
C LEU A 7 -3.36 15.40 20.40
N THR A 8 -2.96 16.56 19.89
CA THR A 8 -3.88 17.66 19.60
C THR A 8 -4.79 17.31 18.41
N LYS A 9 -5.94 18.00 18.28
CA LYS A 9 -6.86 17.82 17.14
C LYS A 9 -6.16 18.00 15.79
N ALA A 10 -5.23 18.94 15.69
CA ALA A 10 -4.44 19.16 14.48
C ALA A 10 -3.50 17.99 14.18
N GLU A 11 -2.88 17.38 15.19
CA GLU A 11 -1.99 16.22 15.03
C GLU A 11 -2.77 14.93 14.72
N LEU A 12 -3.97 14.79 15.28
CA LEU A 12 -4.94 13.75 14.94
C LEU A 12 -5.40 13.85 13.48
N LEU A 13 -5.69 15.06 13.01
CA LEU A 13 -6.10 15.32 11.63
C LEU A 13 -4.94 15.27 10.63
N ALA A 14 -3.70 15.54 11.08
CA ALA A 14 -2.49 15.45 10.26
C ALA A 14 -2.00 13.99 10.07
N GLY A 15 -2.62 13.00 10.72
CA GLY A 15 -2.35 11.58 10.52
C GLY A 15 -0.94 11.11 10.92
N LYS A 16 -0.16 11.96 11.61
CA LYS A 16 1.30 11.83 11.60
C LYS A 16 1.89 10.69 12.43
N ASN A 17 1.14 10.04 13.32
CA ASN A 17 1.74 9.07 14.26
C ASN A 17 0.87 7.82 14.55
N THR A 18 -0.11 7.49 13.72
CA THR A 18 -0.87 6.24 13.92
C THR A 18 -0.05 5.07 13.37
N THR A 19 0.88 4.54 14.16
CA THR A 19 1.59 3.30 13.77
C THR A 19 0.72 2.09 14.08
N VAL A 20 0.74 1.10 13.21
CA VAL A 20 0.02 -0.17 13.38
C VAL A 20 1.02 -1.31 13.42
N ASP A 21 0.87 -2.20 14.40
CA ASP A 21 1.66 -3.42 14.51
C ASP A 21 1.05 -4.51 13.63
N ILE A 22 1.84 -5.09 12.73
CA ILE A 22 1.43 -6.18 11.84
C ILE A 22 2.20 -7.44 12.23
N ALA A 23 1.46 -8.51 12.56
CA ALA A 23 2.04 -9.82 12.85
C ALA A 23 2.69 -10.40 11.58
N LEU A 24 3.88 -10.99 11.72
CA LEU A 24 4.60 -11.67 10.65
C LEU A 24 4.31 -13.17 10.69
N PRO A 25 3.54 -13.74 9.75
CA PRO A 25 3.14 -15.14 9.78
C PRO A 25 4.31 -16.14 9.80
N SER A 26 5.41 -15.81 9.12
CA SER A 26 6.58 -16.69 9.03
C SER A 26 7.47 -16.66 10.28
N ARG A 27 7.21 -15.76 11.23
CA ARG A 27 8.03 -15.59 12.44
C ARG A 27 7.12 -15.56 13.67
N ALA A 28 7.12 -16.66 14.43
CA ALA A 28 6.26 -16.82 15.59
C ALA A 28 6.40 -15.65 16.59
N GLY A 29 5.32 -14.89 16.75
CA GLY A 29 5.23 -13.77 17.70
C GLY A 29 5.95 -12.48 17.27
N ALA A 30 6.51 -12.41 16.06
CA ALA A 30 7.15 -11.18 15.58
C ALA A 30 6.13 -10.21 14.97
N PHE A 31 6.35 -8.92 15.20
CA PHE A 31 5.52 -7.84 14.66
C PHE A 31 6.40 -6.80 13.98
N VAL A 32 5.84 -6.14 12.99
CA VAL A 32 6.46 -5.00 12.32
C VAL A 32 5.57 -3.77 12.42
N LYS A 33 6.19 -2.61 12.63
CA LYS A 33 5.48 -1.33 12.70
C LYS A 33 5.39 -0.71 11.31
N ILE A 34 4.18 -0.38 10.93
CA ILE A 34 3.87 0.38 9.72
C ILE A 34 3.15 1.68 10.08
N ARG A 35 3.16 2.64 9.16
CA ARG A 35 2.28 3.80 9.18
C ARG A 35 1.33 3.77 7.98
N PRO A 36 0.14 4.40 8.09
CA PRO A 36 -0.67 4.73 6.93
C PRO A 36 0.13 5.55 5.92
N LEU A 37 -0.16 5.31 4.65
CA LEU A 37 0.35 6.14 3.56
C LEU A 37 -0.44 7.43 3.47
N THR A 38 0.26 8.51 3.13
CA THR A 38 -0.38 9.79 2.76
C THR A 38 -1.04 9.66 1.39
N ALA A 39 -1.97 10.57 1.07
CA ALA A 39 -2.64 10.60 -0.24
C ALA A 39 -1.65 10.70 -1.42
N GLU A 40 -0.57 11.46 -1.25
CA GLU A 40 0.48 11.60 -2.26
C GLU A 40 1.23 10.28 -2.48
N GLU A 41 1.58 9.58 -1.40
CA GLU A 41 2.26 8.27 -1.47
C GLU A 41 1.37 7.19 -2.09
N VAL A 42 0.07 7.19 -1.75
CA VAL A 42 -0.92 6.31 -2.37
C VAL A 42 -0.98 6.55 -3.88
N ASN A 43 -1.02 7.81 -4.31
CA ASN A 43 -1.02 8.16 -5.73
C ASN A 43 0.26 7.68 -6.43
N ARG A 44 1.43 7.84 -5.81
CA ARG A 44 2.71 7.34 -6.36
C ARG A 44 2.70 5.82 -6.54
N VAL A 45 2.18 5.09 -5.56
CA VAL A 45 2.01 3.64 -5.63
C VAL A 45 1.06 3.25 -6.76
N ASN A 46 -0.10 3.91 -6.88
CA ASN A 46 -1.09 3.63 -7.92
C ASN A 46 -0.54 3.91 -9.32
N VAL A 47 0.14 5.04 -9.52
CA VAL A 47 0.82 5.36 -10.79
C VAL A 47 1.83 4.28 -11.14
N ARG A 48 2.60 3.78 -10.16
CA ARG A 48 3.56 2.69 -10.39
C ARG A 48 2.85 1.40 -10.82
N LYS A 49 1.75 1.02 -10.16
CA LYS A 49 0.95 -0.16 -10.52
C LYS A 49 0.36 -0.07 -11.94
N LEU A 50 -0.08 1.13 -12.34
CA LEU A 50 -0.75 1.35 -13.62
C LEU A 50 0.20 1.50 -14.82
N LYS A 51 1.52 1.59 -14.61
CA LYS A 51 2.50 1.76 -15.71
C LYS A 51 2.50 0.63 -16.76
N GLY A 52 1.94 -0.54 -16.44
CA GLY A 52 1.81 -1.66 -17.39
C GLY A 52 0.66 -1.53 -18.38
N ILE A 53 -0.27 -0.59 -18.18
CA ILE A 53 -1.44 -0.43 -19.05
C ILE A 53 -1.06 0.49 -20.22
N LYS A 54 -0.89 -0.08 -21.40
CA LYS A 54 -0.64 0.66 -22.64
C LYS A 54 -1.99 0.97 -23.31
N GLN A 55 -2.31 2.25 -23.46
CA GLN A 55 -3.49 2.70 -24.22
C GLN A 55 -3.02 3.18 -25.59
N GLU A 56 -3.37 2.46 -26.66
CA GLU A 56 -3.17 2.95 -28.01
C GLU A 56 -4.24 3.99 -28.34
N ILE A 57 -3.83 5.25 -28.41
CA ILE A 57 -4.69 6.36 -28.81
C ILE A 57 -4.75 6.41 -30.34
N GLY A 58 -5.69 5.66 -30.92
CA GLY A 58 -6.04 5.69 -32.34
C GLY A 58 -7.55 5.88 -32.56
N THR A 59 -7.99 6.02 -33.82
CA THR A 59 -9.38 6.30 -34.26
C THR A 59 -10.41 5.26 -33.77
N ARG A 60 -9.93 4.10 -33.30
CA ARG A 60 -10.64 3.17 -32.42
C ARG A 60 -9.72 2.91 -31.23
N SER A 61 -10.03 3.46 -30.07
CA SER A 61 -9.23 3.26 -28.86
C SER A 61 -9.22 1.77 -28.52
N ARG A 62 -8.07 1.10 -28.68
CA ARG A 62 -7.89 -0.30 -28.31
C ARG A 62 -6.94 -0.32 -27.13
N ILE A 63 -7.42 -0.78 -25.99
CA ILE A 63 -6.59 -0.94 -24.79
C ILE A 63 -5.88 -2.28 -24.92
N SER A 64 -4.55 -2.28 -24.98
CA SER A 64 -3.73 -3.50 -24.95
C SER A 64 -3.13 -3.64 -23.56
N VAL A 65 -3.60 -4.65 -22.82
CA VAL A 65 -3.07 -4.97 -21.49
C VAL A 65 -2.07 -6.10 -21.65
N ASP A 66 -0.80 -5.79 -21.47
CA ASP A 66 0.23 -6.82 -21.33
C ASP A 66 0.18 -7.35 -19.89
N MET A 67 -0.29 -8.59 -19.72
CA MET A 67 -0.47 -9.20 -18.40
C MET A 67 0.86 -9.39 -17.66
N VAL A 68 1.98 -9.59 -18.36
CA VAL A 68 3.29 -9.81 -17.73
C VAL A 68 3.81 -8.48 -17.20
N ASP A 69 3.87 -7.45 -18.05
CA ASP A 69 4.29 -6.09 -17.66
C ASP A 69 3.38 -5.55 -16.54
N THR A 70 2.09 -5.84 -16.58
CA THR A 70 1.13 -5.40 -15.56
C THR A 70 1.40 -6.05 -14.21
N ASN A 71 1.64 -7.36 -14.18
CA ASN A 71 1.94 -8.08 -12.93
C ASN A 71 3.26 -7.62 -12.31
N GLU A 72 4.28 -7.37 -13.12
CA GLU A 72 5.57 -6.85 -12.64
C GLU A 72 5.44 -5.44 -12.06
N ASN A 73 4.69 -4.56 -12.73
CA ASN A 73 4.41 -3.21 -12.24
C ASN A 73 3.54 -3.21 -10.99
N GLU A 74 2.58 -4.15 -10.90
CA GLU A 74 1.77 -4.33 -9.69
C GLU A 74 2.64 -4.75 -8.50
N PHE A 75 3.52 -5.73 -8.71
CA PHE A 75 4.46 -6.18 -7.70
C PHE A 75 5.42 -5.06 -7.29
N ALA A 76 6.01 -4.34 -8.25
CA ALA A 76 6.86 -3.18 -7.98
C ALA A 76 6.13 -2.08 -7.21
N GLY A 77 4.85 -1.86 -7.51
CA GLY A 77 3.99 -0.94 -6.76
C GLY A 77 3.75 -1.40 -5.31
N LYS A 78 3.56 -2.70 -5.08
CA LYS A 78 3.46 -3.26 -3.72
C LYS A 78 4.79 -3.17 -2.96
N VAL A 79 5.92 -3.38 -3.63
CA VAL A 79 7.25 -3.18 -3.02
C VAL A 79 7.42 -1.71 -2.59
N LEU A 80 7.10 -0.76 -3.47
CA LEU A 80 7.13 0.67 -3.16
C LEU A 80 6.18 1.04 -2.01
N MET A 81 5.02 0.38 -1.93
CA MET A 81 4.08 0.58 -0.84
C MET A 81 4.71 0.23 0.52
N VAL A 82 5.41 -0.90 0.60
CA VAL A 82 6.09 -1.34 1.82
C VAL A 82 7.23 -0.40 2.17
N THR A 83 8.11 -0.04 1.21
CA THR A 83 9.24 0.85 1.51
C THR A 83 8.82 2.22 2.04
N LEU A 84 7.68 2.75 1.60
CA LEU A 84 7.13 4.01 2.09
C LEU A 84 6.46 3.88 3.46
N ALA A 85 5.79 2.76 3.74
CA ALA A 85 4.99 2.59 4.95
C ALA A 85 5.76 2.10 6.18
N MET A 86 6.95 1.54 5.99
CA MET A 86 7.77 1.01 7.09
C MET A 86 8.22 2.12 8.05
N VAL A 87 8.14 1.85 9.36
CA VAL A 87 8.57 2.78 10.41
C VAL A 87 9.91 2.35 10.98
N GLY A 88 10.82 3.30 11.18
CA GLY A 88 12.16 3.06 11.70
C GLY A 88 13.22 3.25 10.62
N GLU A 89 14.12 2.28 10.48
CA GLU A 89 15.15 2.30 9.44
C GLU A 89 14.52 2.31 8.04
N PRO A 90 15.06 3.06 7.06
CA PRO A 90 14.57 3.02 5.69
C PRO A 90 14.78 1.65 5.06
N TRP A 91 13.72 1.07 4.48
CA TRP A 91 13.81 -0.20 3.76
C TRP A 91 14.12 0.04 2.29
N THR A 92 15.08 -0.71 1.74
CA THR A 92 15.33 -0.71 0.31
C THR A 92 14.37 -1.65 -0.41
N GLU A 93 14.21 -1.48 -1.73
CA GLU A 93 13.43 -2.43 -2.52
C GLU A 93 13.98 -3.85 -2.45
N SER A 94 15.30 -4.00 -2.31
CA SER A 94 15.96 -5.31 -2.20
C SER A 94 15.54 -6.03 -0.91
N ASP A 95 15.50 -5.29 0.20
CA ASP A 95 15.09 -5.85 1.49
C ASP A 95 13.65 -6.36 1.43
N VAL A 96 12.75 -5.56 0.86
CA VAL A 96 11.34 -5.94 0.71
C VAL A 96 11.15 -7.15 -0.21
N LYS A 97 11.91 -7.22 -1.32
CA LYS A 97 11.86 -8.36 -2.24
C LYS A 97 12.40 -9.65 -1.61
N SER A 98 13.25 -9.55 -0.60
CA SER A 98 13.79 -10.70 0.13
C SER A 98 12.83 -11.26 1.19
N LEU A 99 11.71 -10.59 1.46
CA LEU A 99 10.75 -11.03 2.46
C LEU A 99 10.09 -12.36 2.07
N PRO A 100 9.81 -13.23 3.06
CA PRO A 100 8.93 -14.37 2.84
C PRO A 100 7.57 -13.91 2.27
N GLY A 101 7.03 -14.63 1.29
CA GLY A 101 5.79 -14.22 0.61
C GLY A 101 4.59 -14.03 1.55
N GLY A 102 4.51 -14.83 2.63
CA GLY A 102 3.47 -14.70 3.65
C GLY A 102 3.59 -13.41 4.47
N ASP A 103 4.82 -13.05 4.86
CA ASP A 103 5.11 -11.80 5.58
C ASP A 103 4.84 -10.59 4.69
N PHE A 104 5.31 -10.61 3.43
CA PHE A 104 5.06 -9.56 2.45
C PHE A 104 3.56 -9.31 2.25
N ALA A 105 2.78 -10.38 2.04
CA ALA A 105 1.33 -10.27 1.85
C ALA A 105 0.62 -9.71 3.10
N ALA A 106 1.02 -10.13 4.30
CA ALA A 106 0.46 -9.62 5.55
C ALA A 106 0.73 -8.12 5.73
N ILE A 107 1.95 -7.68 5.45
CA ILE A 107 2.36 -6.27 5.54
C ILE A 107 1.57 -5.42 4.54
N VAL A 108 1.52 -5.82 3.26
CA VAL A 108 0.76 -5.10 2.23
C VAL A 108 -0.71 -4.94 2.64
N LYS A 109 -1.35 -6.02 3.10
CA LYS A 109 -2.75 -5.99 3.56
C LYS A 109 -2.94 -5.06 4.76
N GLY A 110 -1.97 -5.06 5.68
CA GLY A 110 -1.93 -4.16 6.83
C GLY A 110 -1.91 -2.69 6.39
N ILE A 111 -1.03 -2.35 5.45
CA ILE A 111 -0.89 -0.99 4.90
C ILE A 111 -2.16 -0.54 4.18
N GLU A 112 -2.74 -1.39 3.32
CA GLU A 112 -3.98 -1.07 2.60
C GLU A 112 -5.15 -0.83 3.54
N THR A 113 -5.25 -1.61 4.61
CA THR A 113 -6.29 -1.45 5.64
C THR A 113 -6.09 -0.17 6.45
N ALA A 114 -4.86 0.08 6.91
CA ALA A 114 -4.52 1.26 7.70
C ALA A 114 -4.66 2.57 6.91
N SER A 115 -4.38 2.53 5.60
CA SER A 115 -4.50 3.68 4.70
C SER A 115 -5.91 3.87 4.14
N GLY A 116 -6.89 3.04 4.53
CA GLY A 116 -8.29 3.16 4.10
C GLY A 116 -8.56 2.75 2.65
N LEU A 117 -7.58 2.20 1.94
CA LEU A 117 -7.70 1.76 0.53
C LEU A 117 -8.76 0.66 0.37
N THR A 118 -8.94 -0.19 1.37
CA THR A 118 -9.98 -1.24 1.35
C THR A 118 -11.39 -0.68 1.47
N LYS A 119 -11.60 0.36 2.28
CA LYS A 119 -12.89 1.05 2.41
C LYS A 119 -13.22 1.86 1.17
N GLN A 120 -12.23 2.53 0.58
CA GLN A 120 -12.41 3.30 -0.65
C GLN A 120 -12.76 2.39 -1.84
N LYS A 121 -12.03 1.28 -2.01
CA LYS A 121 -12.38 0.27 -3.03
C LYS A 121 -13.76 -0.34 -2.82
N GLN A 122 -14.17 -0.57 -1.57
CA GLN A 122 -15.54 -1.03 -1.28
C GLN A 122 -16.60 -0.01 -1.68
N ALA A 123 -16.38 1.28 -1.38
CA ALA A 123 -17.28 2.35 -1.80
C ALA A 123 -17.36 2.47 -3.34
N ASP A 124 -16.24 2.33 -4.04
CA ASP A 124 -16.19 2.36 -5.51
C ASP A 124 -16.95 1.17 -6.13
N ILE A 125 -16.81 -0.03 -5.55
CA ILE A 125 -17.55 -1.24 -5.98
C ILE A 125 -19.05 -1.08 -5.70
N GLU A 126 -19.43 -0.52 -4.55
CA GLU A 126 -20.83 -0.24 -4.22
C GLU A 126 -21.46 0.81 -5.13
N ALA A 127 -20.69 1.82 -5.54
CA ALA A 127 -21.13 2.82 -6.52
C ALA A 127 -21.38 2.17 -7.89
N PHE A 128 -20.47 1.31 -8.35
CA PHE A 128 -20.63 0.60 -9.64
C PHE A 128 -21.79 -0.39 -9.67
N ARG A 129 -22.22 -0.92 -8.51
CA ARG A 129 -23.40 -1.80 -8.39
C ARG A 129 -24.74 -1.04 -8.36
N LYS A 130 -24.69 0.27 -8.17
CA LYS A 130 -25.88 1.14 -8.12
C LYS A 130 -26.14 1.86 -9.45
N GLU A 131 -25.19 1.80 -10.38
CA GLU A 131 -25.37 2.13 -11.81
C GLU A 131 -25.84 0.90 -12.59
#